data_AF-A0A6P6X5L6-F1
#
_entry.id   AF-A0A6P6X5L6-F1
#
_cell.length_a   1.000
_cell.length_b   1.000
_cell.length_c   1.000
_cell.angle_alpha   90.00
_cell.angle_beta   90.00
_cell.angle_gamma   90.00
#
_symmetry.space_group_name_H-M   'P 1'
#
loop_
_entity.id
_entity.type
_entity.pdbx_description
1 polymer ?
#
loop_
_entity_poly.entity_id
_entity_poly.type
_entity_poly.pdbx_seq_one_letter_code
_entity_poly.pdbx_strand_id
1 'polypeptide(L)'
;MANRQGSYIQSWQIDKEVTFDGITNKYSFKQGDKRIVLVPLTPIQVREDQESLIKESELENEKIKIEKAESGIENDKAEKIERKKTYEVLVVTSDLNNTLPSSIVSLLQDYEDVFSDEIPNGLSPIREFEHQIDLVPDAPLPNKMGPDETKELQCQIEDLLAKDGHEKA
;
A
#
# COMPACT_ATOMS: atom_id res chain seq x y z
N MET A 1 18.60 2.82 36.05
CA MET A 1 19.05 2.52 34.68
C MET A 1 17.82 2.46 33.80
N ALA A 2 17.63 3.46 32.92
CA ALA A 2 16.44 3.59 32.10
C ALA A 2 16.70 2.93 30.73
N ASN A 3 16.05 1.80 30.49
CA ASN A 3 16.02 1.15 29.20
C ASN A 3 15.16 2.00 28.25
N ARG A 4 15.80 2.74 27.34
CA ARG A 4 15.13 3.32 26.17
C ARG A 4 15.15 2.26 25.08
N GLN A 5 14.05 1.54 24.91
CA GLN A 5 13.81 0.82 23.65
C GLN A 5 13.58 1.90 22.58
N GLY A 6 14.44 1.92 21.56
CA GLY A 6 14.23 2.71 20.36
C GLY A 6 12.99 2.16 19.65
N SER A 7 11.83 2.75 19.91
CA SER A 7 10.65 2.51 19.12
C SER A 7 10.83 3.28 17.81
N TYR A 8 10.91 2.56 16.69
CA TYR A 8 10.86 3.14 15.35
C TYR A 8 9.46 3.72 15.13
N ILE A 9 9.24 4.95 15.58
CA ILE A 9 7.97 5.66 15.40
C ILE A 9 8.09 6.39 14.05
N GLN A 10 7.27 6.00 13.07
CA GLN A 10 7.18 6.76 11.81
C GLN A 10 6.64 8.18 12.13
N SER A 11 7.14 9.21 11.46
CA SER A 11 6.87 10.61 11.79
C SER A 11 5.38 10.99 11.83
N TRP A 12 4.51 10.30 11.08
CA TRP A 12 3.06 10.48 11.13
C TRP A 12 2.37 9.88 12.38
N GLN A 13 3.02 8.96 13.10
CA GLN A 13 2.49 8.38 14.35
C GLN A 13 2.71 9.28 15.57
N ILE A 14 3.61 10.26 15.48
CA ILE A 14 4.01 11.13 16.60
C ILE A 14 2.88 12.11 16.97
N ASP A 15 2.08 12.55 16.00
CA ASP A 15 1.10 13.63 16.17
C ASP A 15 -0.15 13.28 17.00
N LYS A 16 -0.35 12.02 17.40
CA LYS A 16 -1.61 11.57 18.04
C LYS A 16 -1.46 10.81 19.36
N GLU A 17 -0.30 10.85 20.00
CA GLU A 17 -0.02 10.08 21.24
C GLU A 17 -0.43 8.59 21.10
N VAL A 18 -0.12 7.99 19.94
CA VAL A 18 -0.51 6.62 19.62
C VAL A 18 0.38 5.65 20.38
N THR A 19 -0.20 4.72 21.13
CA THR A 19 0.50 3.61 21.76
C THR A 19 0.29 2.33 20.96
N PHE A 20 1.38 1.66 20.60
CA PHE A 20 1.35 0.37 19.89
C PHE A 20 1.72 -0.79 20.83
N ASP A 21 0.88 -1.83 20.86
CA ASP A 21 1.15 -3.11 21.51
C ASP A 21 1.61 -4.12 20.45
N GLY A 22 2.91 -4.39 20.40
CA GLY A 22 3.52 -5.29 19.44
C GLY A 22 3.17 -6.77 19.61
N ILE A 23 2.62 -7.20 20.75
CA ILE A 23 2.22 -8.60 20.97
C ILE A 23 0.85 -8.87 20.34
N THR A 24 -0.09 -7.95 20.54
CA THR A 24 -1.47 -8.10 20.05
C THR A 24 -1.78 -7.29 18.79
N ASN A 25 -0.77 -6.61 18.25
CA ASN A 25 -0.85 -5.71 17.09
C ASN A 25 -1.95 -4.64 17.26
N LYS A 26 -2.10 -4.10 18.47
CA LYS A 26 -3.14 -3.11 18.80
C LYS A 26 -2.57 -1.71 18.82
N TYR A 27 -3.32 -0.76 18.26
CA TYR A 27 -2.99 0.67 18.35
C TYR A 27 -4.04 1.35 19.22
N SER A 28 -3.62 2.17 20.19
CA SER A 28 -4.53 2.96 21.00
C SER A 28 -4.15 4.43 20.96
N PHE A 29 -5.13 5.31 20.79
CA PHE A 29 -4.91 6.76 20.78
C PHE A 29 -6.15 7.50 21.27
N LYS A 30 -6.01 8.80 21.55
CA LYS A 30 -7.13 9.67 21.95
C LYS A 30 -7.57 10.54 20.78
N GLN A 31 -8.88 10.60 20.55
CA GLN A 31 -9.52 11.57 19.66
C GLN A 31 -10.56 12.34 20.47
N GLY A 32 -10.20 13.57 20.90
CA GLY A 32 -10.96 14.30 21.92
C GLY A 32 -10.94 13.55 23.26
N ASP A 33 -12.10 13.41 23.90
CA ASP A 33 -12.27 12.66 25.15
C ASP A 33 -12.44 11.14 24.97
N LYS A 34 -12.43 10.65 23.72
CA LYS A 34 -12.64 9.24 23.40
C LYS A 34 -11.30 8.54 23.16
N ARG A 35 -11.09 7.43 23.86
CA ARG A 35 -10.00 6.49 23.57
C ARG A 35 -10.43 5.54 22.46
N ILE A 36 -9.70 5.52 21.35
CA ILE A 36 -9.91 4.62 20.22
C ILE A 36 -8.85 3.53 20.28
N VAL A 37 -9.26 2.27 20.09
CA VAL A 37 -8.39 1.10 20.02
C VAL A 37 -8.63 0.41 18.68
N LEU A 38 -7.60 0.37 17.84
CA LEU A 38 -7.58 -0.40 16.60
C LEU A 38 -7.04 -1.79 16.90
N VAL A 39 -7.80 -2.80 16.48
CA VAL A 39 -7.46 -4.22 16.62
C VAL A 39 -7.46 -4.80 15.20
N PRO A 40 -6.49 -5.67 14.84
CA PRO A 40 -6.49 -6.32 13.55
C PRO A 40 -7.77 -7.14 13.36
N LEU A 41 -8.41 -6.95 12.21
CA LEU A 41 -9.58 -7.73 11.83
C LEU A 41 -9.16 -9.15 11.47
N THR A 42 -10.05 -10.11 11.73
CA THR A 42 -9.89 -11.46 11.21
C THR A 42 -10.20 -11.49 9.71
N PRO A 43 -9.65 -12.44 8.92
CA PRO A 43 -9.93 -12.54 7.49
C PRO A 43 -11.43 -12.64 7.13
N ILE A 44 -12.23 -13.20 8.03
CA ILE A 44 -13.70 -13.27 7.88
C ILE A 44 -14.32 -11.89 7.99
N GLN A 45 -13.95 -11.12 9.02
CA GLN A 45 -14.44 -9.76 9.22
C GLN A 45 -14.03 -8.82 8.09
N VAL A 46 -12.80 -8.97 7.56
CA VAL A 46 -12.35 -8.21 6.39
C VAL A 46 -13.25 -8.46 5.19
N ARG A 47 -13.59 -9.73 4.92
CA ARG A 47 -14.47 -10.08 3.80
C ARG A 47 -15.89 -9.50 3.98
N GLU A 48 -16.46 -9.63 5.17
CA GLU A 48 -17.80 -9.10 5.47
C GLU A 48 -17.85 -7.57 5.34
N ASP A 49 -16.81 -6.87 5.78
CA ASP A 49 -16.67 -5.42 5.65
C ASP A 49 -16.56 -5.00 4.18
N GLN A 50 -15.73 -5.70 3.38
CA GLN A 50 -15.62 -5.48 1.94
C GLN A 50 -16.95 -5.68 1.21
N GLU A 51 -17.66 -6.79 1.50
CA GLU A 51 -18.98 -7.07 0.93
C GLU A 51 -20.00 -5.98 1.30
N SER A 52 -19.93 -5.47 2.54
CA SER A 52 -20.82 -4.42 3.03
C SER A 52 -20.61 -3.10 2.29
N LEU A 53 -19.34 -2.70 2.10
CA LEU A 53 -18.97 -1.48 1.36
C LEU A 53 -19.41 -1.54 -0.11
N ILE A 54 -19.22 -2.69 -0.76
CA ILE A 54 -19.67 -2.91 -2.14
C ILE A 54 -21.18 -2.75 -2.22
N LYS A 55 -21.93 -3.43 -1.35
CA LYS A 55 -23.39 -3.39 -1.34
C LYS A 55 -23.96 -2.01 -1.04
N GLU A 56 -23.33 -1.26 -0.12
CA GLU A 56 -23.73 0.12 0.17
C GLU A 56 -23.54 1.02 -1.05
N SER A 57 -22.42 0.86 -1.77
CA SER A 57 -22.16 1.61 -3.00
C SER A 57 -23.14 1.27 -4.13
N GLU A 58 -23.56 0.01 -4.26
CA GLU A 58 -24.56 -0.42 -5.24
C GLU A 58 -25.93 0.17 -4.94
N LEU A 59 -26.37 0.13 -3.67
CA LEU A 59 -27.63 0.73 -3.24
C LEU A 59 -27.65 2.24 -3.44
N GLU A 60 -26.53 2.92 -3.19
CA GLU A 60 -26.42 4.36 -3.43
C GLU A 60 -26.47 4.70 -4.92
N ASN A 61 -25.82 3.89 -5.77
CA ASN A 61 -25.91 4.06 -7.22
C ASN A 61 -27.32 3.78 -7.77
N GLU A 62 -28.03 2.80 -7.22
CA GLU A 62 -29.42 2.50 -7.59
C GLU A 62 -30.37 3.62 -7.18
N LYS A 63 -30.22 4.17 -5.96
CA LYS A 63 -30.97 5.35 -5.50
C LYS A 63 -30.74 6.56 -6.41
N ILE A 64 -29.49 6.85 -6.77
CA ILE A 64 -29.15 7.94 -7.70
C ILE A 64 -29.79 7.72 -9.08
N LYS A 65 -29.91 6.47 -9.54
CA LYS A 65 -30.52 6.13 -10.83
C LYS A 65 -32.04 6.31 -10.82
N ILE A 66 -32.69 5.94 -9.73
CA ILE A 66 -34.14 6.14 -9.54
C ILE A 66 -34.46 7.63 -9.42
N GLU A 67 -33.69 8.38 -8.63
CA GLU A 67 -33.89 9.83 -8.43
C GLU A 67 -33.64 10.64 -9.72
N LYS A 68 -32.75 10.17 -10.61
CA LYS A 68 -32.57 10.71 -11.97
C LYS A 68 -33.70 10.36 -12.93
N ALA A 69 -34.35 9.21 -12.77
CA ALA A 69 -35.48 8.80 -13.60
C ALA A 69 -36.77 9.55 -13.24
N GLU A 70 -36.95 9.93 -11.97
CA GLU A 70 -38.12 10.67 -11.48
C GLU A 70 -38.04 12.18 -11.72
N SER A 71 -36.83 12.75 -11.89
CA SER A 71 -36.63 14.19 -12.07
C SER A 71 -36.71 14.71 -13.51
N GLY A 72 -36.93 13.86 -14.52
CA GLY A 72 -37.35 14.29 -15.86
C GLY A 72 -36.48 15.36 -16.52
N ILE A 73 -35.16 15.33 -16.34
CA ILE A 73 -34.22 16.18 -17.09
C ILE A 73 -33.47 15.30 -18.08
N GLU A 74 -34.02 15.20 -19.28
CA GLU A 74 -33.27 14.95 -20.49
C GLU A 74 -32.47 16.23 -20.78
N ASN A 75 -31.14 16.21 -20.62
CA ASN A 75 -30.25 17.10 -21.37
C ASN A 75 -28.77 16.69 -21.30
N ASP A 76 -28.14 17.00 -22.42
CA ASP A 76 -26.77 16.78 -22.85
C ASP A 76 -25.64 17.02 -21.84
N LYS A 77 -24.58 16.22 -22.05
CA LYS A 77 -23.15 16.54 -21.89
C LYS A 77 -22.83 17.92 -21.29
N ALA A 78 -22.65 18.00 -19.97
CA ALA A 78 -21.61 18.78 -19.31
C ALA A 78 -21.73 18.63 -17.78
N GLU A 79 -20.64 18.19 -17.17
CA GLU A 79 -20.16 18.69 -15.87
C GLU A 79 -21.11 18.65 -14.66
N LYS A 80 -20.97 17.61 -13.84
CA LYS A 80 -21.06 17.77 -12.39
C LYS A 80 -20.07 16.86 -11.67
N ILE A 81 -18.85 17.39 -11.57
CA ILE A 81 -17.79 16.91 -10.68
C ILE A 81 -18.27 17.18 -9.25
N GLU A 82 -18.83 16.17 -8.58
CA GLU A 82 -19.11 16.24 -7.14
C GLU A 82 -18.51 15.00 -6.45
N ARG A 83 -17.22 15.15 -6.13
CA ARG A 83 -16.46 14.50 -5.05
C ARG A 83 -16.98 13.12 -4.56
N LYS A 84 -16.94 12.09 -5.40
CA LYS A 84 -16.70 10.73 -4.90
C LYS A 84 -15.20 10.60 -4.65
N LYS A 85 -14.78 10.71 -3.38
CA LYS A 85 -13.45 10.27 -2.95
C LYS A 85 -13.45 8.74 -2.99
N THR A 86 -13.37 8.19 -4.20
CA THR A 86 -13.11 6.77 -4.39
C THR A 86 -11.62 6.58 -4.17
N TYR A 87 -11.23 6.02 -3.03
CA TYR A 87 -9.93 5.38 -2.91
C TYR A 87 -10.04 4.04 -3.63
N GLU A 88 -9.97 4.09 -4.96
CA GLU A 88 -9.90 2.93 -5.81
C GLU A 88 -8.47 2.39 -5.68
N VAL A 89 -8.30 1.28 -4.95
CA VAL A 89 -7.13 0.44 -5.11
C VAL A 89 -7.29 -0.24 -6.47
N LEU A 90 -6.86 0.48 -7.51
CA LEU A 90 -6.85 0.00 -8.87
C LEU A 90 -5.72 -1.03 -8.99
N VAL A 91 -6.04 -2.31 -8.78
CA VAL A 91 -5.15 -3.39 -9.23
C VAL A 91 -5.20 -3.37 -10.74
N VAL A 92 -4.17 -2.78 -11.36
CA VAL A 92 -4.06 -2.67 -12.81
C VAL A 92 -3.89 -4.07 -13.39
N THR A 93 -4.98 -4.66 -13.88
CA THR A 93 -4.90 -5.71 -14.89
C THR A 93 -4.81 -5.02 -16.26
N SER A 94 -3.96 -5.56 -17.13
CA SER A 94 -3.49 -5.01 -18.41
C SER A 94 -4.57 -4.61 -19.45
N ASP A 95 -5.86 -4.72 -19.13
CA ASP A 95 -6.96 -4.64 -20.09
C ASP A 95 -7.82 -3.36 -19.99
N LEU A 96 -7.40 -2.35 -19.21
CA LEU A 96 -8.20 -1.13 -18.94
C LEU A 96 -7.94 0.08 -19.86
N ASN A 97 -7.07 -0.06 -20.87
CA ASN A 97 -6.67 1.05 -21.75
C ASN A 97 -7.82 1.74 -22.50
N ASN A 98 -9.01 1.11 -22.58
CA ASN A 98 -10.19 1.67 -23.26
C ASN A 98 -11.21 2.33 -22.33
N THR A 99 -11.07 2.22 -21.00
CA THR A 99 -12.06 2.72 -20.02
C THR A 99 -11.54 3.95 -19.26
N LEU A 100 -10.22 4.14 -19.22
CA LEU A 100 -9.58 5.24 -18.49
C LEU A 100 -9.54 6.54 -19.33
N PRO A 101 -9.87 7.70 -18.74
CA PRO A 101 -9.66 9.00 -19.36
C PRO A 101 -8.19 9.19 -19.79
N SER A 102 -7.96 9.85 -20.92
CA SER A 102 -6.61 10.09 -21.45
C SER A 102 -5.67 10.74 -20.43
N SER A 103 -6.16 11.63 -19.56
CA SER A 103 -5.32 12.25 -18.51
C SER A 103 -4.77 11.24 -17.49
N ILE A 104 -5.49 10.15 -17.21
CA ILE A 104 -5.03 9.11 -16.29
C ILE A 104 -4.04 8.18 -17.01
N VAL A 105 -4.30 7.85 -18.28
CA VAL A 105 -3.38 7.03 -19.08
C VAL A 105 -2.03 7.73 -19.25
N SER A 106 -2.02 9.02 -19.58
CA SER A 106 -0.78 9.80 -19.66
C SER A 106 -0.03 9.84 -18.33
N LEU A 107 -0.76 10.00 -17.22
CA LEU A 107 -0.15 9.98 -15.89
C LEU A 107 0.45 8.61 -15.55
N LEU A 108 -0.25 7.51 -15.84
CA LEU A 108 0.27 6.16 -15.58
C LEU A 108 1.52 5.87 -16.41
N GLN A 109 1.56 6.37 -17.66
CA GLN A 109 2.72 6.25 -18.53
C GLN A 109 3.93 7.03 -17.99
N ASP A 110 3.72 8.17 -17.33
CA ASP A 110 4.80 8.94 -16.68
C ASP A 110 5.42 8.23 -15.46
N TYR A 111 4.76 7.21 -14.89
CA TYR A 111 5.20 6.46 -13.69
C TYR A 111 5.34 4.95 -13.96
N GLU A 112 5.54 4.55 -15.22
CA GLU A 112 5.70 3.15 -15.62
C GLU A 112 6.91 2.48 -14.92
N ASP A 113 7.95 3.26 -14.62
CA ASP A 113 9.15 2.85 -13.88
C ASP A 113 8.86 2.45 -12.42
N VAL A 114 7.83 3.03 -11.78
CA VAL A 114 7.46 2.74 -10.39
C VAL A 114 6.77 1.38 -10.24
N PHE A 115 6.15 0.89 -11.31
CA PHE A 115 5.36 -0.35 -11.33
C PHE A 115 5.92 -1.39 -12.31
N SER A 116 7.21 -1.35 -12.61
CA SER A 116 7.84 -2.34 -13.48
C SER A 116 7.74 -3.75 -12.91
N ASP A 117 7.42 -4.73 -13.76
CA ASP A 117 7.38 -6.16 -13.37
C ASP A 117 8.76 -6.69 -12.96
N GLU A 118 9.82 -6.03 -13.41
CA GLU A 118 11.20 -6.36 -13.11
C GLU A 118 11.93 -5.22 -12.39
N ILE A 119 12.89 -5.56 -11.53
CA ILE A 119 13.77 -4.60 -10.85
C ILE A 119 14.56 -3.82 -11.93
N PRO A 120 14.47 -2.47 -11.95
CA PRO A 120 15.17 -1.64 -12.93
C PRO A 120 16.68 -1.76 -12.76
N ASN A 121 17.42 -1.62 -13.86
CA ASN A 121 18.89 -1.69 -13.84
C ASN A 121 19.47 -0.46 -13.11
N GLY A 122 20.47 -0.70 -12.25
CA GLY A 122 21.14 0.34 -11.48
C GLY A 122 20.68 0.41 -10.01
N LEU A 123 21.48 1.10 -9.21
CA LEU A 123 21.21 1.24 -7.78
C LEU A 123 19.99 2.11 -7.54
N SER A 124 19.17 1.71 -6.57
CA SER A 124 18.14 2.59 -6.03
C SER A 124 18.75 3.94 -5.64
N PRO A 125 18.03 5.06 -5.81
CA PRO A 125 18.50 6.36 -5.36
C PRO A 125 19.00 6.29 -3.91
N ILE A 126 20.11 6.96 -3.61
CA ILE A 126 20.69 7.00 -2.28
C ILE A 126 19.62 7.50 -1.31
N ARG A 127 19.16 6.60 -0.43
CA ARG A 127 18.19 6.93 0.60
C ARG A 127 18.90 7.76 1.68
N GLU A 128 18.28 8.86 2.11
CA GLU A 128 18.81 9.71 3.20
C GLU A 128 18.89 8.98 4.57
N PHE A 129 18.23 7.83 4.68
CA PHE A 129 18.16 7.03 5.90
C PHE A 129 18.53 5.58 5.61
N GLU A 130 19.57 5.09 6.29
CA GLU A 130 20.00 3.70 6.25
C GLU A 130 19.22 2.88 7.29
N HIS A 131 18.86 1.64 6.96
CA HIS A 131 18.25 0.73 7.93
C HIS A 131 19.34 0.10 8.78
N GLN A 132 19.36 0.41 10.07
CA GLN A 132 20.26 -0.24 11.02
C GLN A 132 19.68 -1.61 11.44
N ILE A 133 20.44 -2.67 11.20
CA ILE A 133 20.14 -3.99 11.76
C ILE A 133 20.90 -4.11 13.09
N ASP A 134 20.17 -3.98 14.20
CA ASP A 134 20.74 -4.18 15.52
C ASP A 134 20.97 -5.67 15.79
N LEU A 135 22.22 -6.10 15.73
CA LEU A 135 22.59 -7.46 16.12
C LEU A 135 22.66 -7.56 17.65
N VAL A 136 21.97 -8.55 18.20
CA VAL A 136 22.14 -8.92 19.60
C VAL A 136 23.46 -9.67 19.73
N PRO A 137 24.38 -9.25 20.62
CA PRO A 137 25.61 -10.01 20.89
C PRO A 137 25.27 -11.46 21.24
N ASP A 138 26.03 -12.40 20.68
CA ASP A 138 25.88 -13.86 20.84
C ASP A 138 24.63 -14.51 20.22
N ALA A 139 23.79 -13.76 19.50
CA ALA A 139 22.69 -14.36 18.76
C ALA A 139 23.22 -15.17 17.55
N PRO A 140 22.79 -16.44 17.36
CA PRO A 140 23.19 -17.21 16.20
C PRO A 140 22.52 -16.65 14.95
N LEU A 141 23.32 -16.31 13.93
CA LEU A 141 22.79 -15.95 12.62
C LEU A 141 22.12 -17.18 11.99
N PRO A 142 20.90 -17.06 11.43
CA PRO A 142 20.24 -18.17 10.75
C PRO A 142 20.98 -18.48 9.43
N ASN A 143 21.90 -19.44 9.48
CA ASN A 143 22.73 -19.86 8.34
C ASN A 143 22.44 -21.32 7.92
N LYS A 144 21.16 -21.71 7.92
CA LYS A 144 20.77 -23.06 7.50
C LYS A 144 19.73 -22.96 6.39
N MET A 145 20.21 -23.09 5.16
CA MET A 145 19.39 -23.23 3.97
C MET A 145 19.69 -24.58 3.32
N GLY A 146 18.69 -25.17 2.67
CA GLY A 146 18.84 -26.41 1.93
C GLY A 146 19.64 -26.25 0.64
N PRO A 147 20.07 -27.36 0.01
CA PRO A 147 20.84 -27.32 -1.24
C PRO A 147 20.05 -26.73 -2.42
N ASP A 148 18.73 -26.92 -2.47
CA ASP A 148 17.90 -26.38 -3.56
C ASP A 148 17.60 -24.89 -3.36
N GLU A 149 17.37 -24.45 -2.12
CA GLU A 149 17.24 -23.04 -1.75
C GLU A 149 18.53 -22.26 -2.04
N THR A 150 19.70 -22.89 -1.82
CA THR A 150 20.99 -22.25 -2.10
C THR A 150 21.22 -22.02 -3.59
N LYS A 151 20.74 -22.91 -4.47
CA LYS A 151 20.83 -22.73 -5.93
C LYS A 151 19.95 -21.59 -6.40
N GLU A 152 18.71 -21.54 -5.91
CA GLU A 152 17.77 -20.45 -6.22
C GLU A 152 18.36 -19.09 -5.80
N LEU A 153 18.95 -19.03 -4.60
CA LEU A 153 19.63 -17.81 -4.14
C LEU A 153 20.86 -17.46 -4.97
N GLN A 154 21.62 -18.46 -5.44
CA GLN A 154 22.73 -18.21 -6.37
C GLN A 154 22.24 -17.61 -7.69
N CYS A 155 21.16 -18.13 -8.28
CA CYS A 155 20.55 -17.55 -9.48
C CYS A 155 20.15 -16.08 -9.24
N GLN A 156 19.48 -15.80 -8.11
CA GLN A 156 19.06 -14.44 -7.78
C GLN A 156 20.25 -13.49 -7.57
N ILE A 157 21.34 -13.96 -6.94
CA ILE A 157 22.57 -13.18 -6.77
C ILE A 157 23.21 -12.88 -8.14
N GLU A 158 23.28 -13.86 -9.03
CA GLU A 158 23.82 -13.68 -10.38
C GLU A 158 23.00 -12.68 -11.19
N ASP A 159 21.67 -12.76 -11.14
CA ASP A 159 20.76 -11.82 -11.78
C ASP A 159 20.93 -10.39 -11.24
N LEU A 160 21.09 -10.24 -9.92
CA LEU A 160 21.34 -8.94 -9.29
C LEU A 160 22.69 -8.33 -9.73
N LEU A 161 23.75 -9.14 -9.74
CA LEU A 161 25.08 -8.69 -10.17
C LEU A 161 25.11 -8.29 -11.65
N ALA A 162 24.32 -8.95 -12.50
CA ALA A 162 24.19 -8.57 -13.91
C ALA A 162 23.52 -7.19 -14.07
N LYS A 163 22.60 -6.82 -13.17
CA LYS A 163 21.86 -5.55 -13.19
C LYS A 163 22.64 -4.35 -12.66
N ASP A 164 23.56 -4.55 -11.72
CA ASP A 164 24.41 -3.49 -11.13
C ASP A 164 25.62 -3.10 -12.03
N GLY A 165 25.91 -3.88 -13.09
CA GLY A 165 27.12 -3.75 -13.91
C GLY A 165 27.21 -2.56 -14.89
N HIS A 166 26.30 -1.58 -14.83
CA HIS A 166 26.23 -0.45 -15.77
C HIS A 166 26.61 0.90 -15.16
N GLU A 167 27.71 0.95 -14.39
CA GLU A 167 28.39 2.21 -14.07
C GLU A 167 29.80 2.18 -14.67
N LYS A 168 29.88 2.33 -16.00
CA LYS A 168 31.13 2.76 -16.64
C LYS A 168 31.10 4.28 -16.72
N ALA A 169 31.92 4.89 -15.86
CA ALA A 169 32.36 6.28 -15.92
C ALA A 169 32.95 6.67 -17.28
#